data_AF-A0A3P2ABG5-F1
#
_entry.id   AF-A0A3P2ABG5-F1
#
_cell.length_a   1.000
_cell.length_b   1.000
_cell.length_c   1.000
_cell.angle_alpha   90.00
_cell.angle_beta   90.00
_cell.angle_gamma   90.00
#
_symmetry.space_group_name_H-M   'P 1'
#
loop_
_entity.id
_entity.type
_entity.pdbx_description
1 polymer ?
#
loop_
_entity_poly.entity_id
_entity_poly.type
_entity_poly.pdbx_seq_one_letter_code
_entity_poly.pdbx_strand_id
1 'polypeptide(L)'
;MKHLLIDFENLQPENLDQIPVAHTHIWLFVGAIQKNITIELAQSLLRFGERAHIVRVKKTGKNALDFYLSYYLGKITATDPEATIVILSKDGGYDLLLEHIEDEQQAQGIVRLATLDGNSAATATPAVLPETPEADATPQHRPVALYYRTALAALRQAGAFRPSRVHNLFLNIKNHILLEQLSDKDEAERERIAHLIIRKLTQQKLIDIDDARQTVTYHLSDQYILQKIRNYVLQHKPKTAAEFQAMVRERAEALALTVGENDVLDFIRLLVQEGLLRQVQNNMLYPPFPSEAPSTTPTVKPPTPAQAAPVKAPVKQPIPEKLLAIIQVKNRPTKRKKLLNAITTTLKCSRQQAEQHVANLEKQKYFAFNGETIMYKK
;
A
#
# COMPACT_ATOMS: atom_id res chain seq x y z
N MET A 1 28.61 -6.42 0.56
CA MET A 1 29.34 -7.64 0.08
C MET A 1 28.82 -8.05 -1.31
N LYS A 2 29.51 -8.92 -2.08
CA LYS A 2 29.00 -9.41 -3.38
C LYS A 2 28.19 -10.70 -3.21
N HIS A 3 27.03 -10.81 -3.86
CA HIS A 3 26.17 -11.99 -3.82
C HIS A 3 25.81 -12.43 -5.25
N LEU A 4 26.10 -13.68 -5.58
CA LEU A 4 25.69 -14.31 -6.85
C LEU A 4 24.60 -15.35 -6.55
N LEU A 5 23.39 -15.11 -7.05
CA LEU A 5 22.24 -16.01 -6.92
C LEU A 5 22.06 -16.75 -8.24
N ILE A 6 22.17 -18.07 -8.22
CA ILE A 6 22.14 -18.92 -9.41
C ILE A 6 20.84 -19.70 -9.44
N ASP A 7 20.03 -19.45 -10.47
CA ASP A 7 18.86 -20.24 -10.81
C ASP A 7 19.31 -21.49 -11.61
N PHE A 8 19.49 -22.60 -10.89
CA PHE A 8 20.03 -23.82 -11.49
C PHE A 8 19.00 -24.55 -12.36
N GLU A 9 17.70 -24.26 -12.27
CA GLU A 9 16.72 -24.82 -13.20
C GLU A 9 16.88 -24.22 -14.60
N ASN A 10 17.20 -22.92 -14.65
CA ASN A 10 17.33 -22.19 -15.90
C ASN A 10 18.76 -22.21 -16.49
N LEU A 11 19.78 -22.09 -15.64
CA LEU A 11 21.18 -21.98 -16.07
C LEU A 11 22.09 -22.85 -15.19
N GLN A 12 22.78 -23.79 -15.84
CA GLN A 12 23.64 -24.77 -15.18
C GLN A 12 25.09 -24.54 -15.62
N PRO A 13 25.86 -23.69 -14.92
CA PRO A 13 27.25 -23.49 -15.26
C PRO A 13 28.09 -24.72 -14.97
N GLU A 14 29.09 -24.97 -15.81
CA GLU A 14 30.01 -26.09 -15.63
C GLU A 14 30.90 -25.89 -14.39
N ASN A 15 31.35 -24.67 -14.15
CA ASN A 15 32.17 -24.26 -13.01
C ASN A 15 31.95 -22.76 -12.69
N LEU A 16 32.56 -22.28 -11.60
CA LEU A 16 32.55 -20.89 -11.17
C LEU A 16 33.97 -20.33 -11.05
N ASP A 17 34.92 -20.87 -11.83
CA ASP A 17 36.35 -20.58 -11.68
C ASP A 17 36.71 -19.12 -11.97
N GLN A 18 35.92 -18.47 -12.82
CA GLN A 18 36.08 -17.07 -13.21
C GLN A 18 35.53 -16.09 -12.16
N ILE A 19 34.84 -16.57 -11.12
CA ILE A 19 34.25 -15.71 -10.09
C ILE A 19 35.25 -15.46 -8.95
N PRO A 20 35.52 -14.20 -8.58
CA PRO A 20 36.40 -13.88 -7.46
C PRO A 20 35.89 -14.45 -6.13
N VAL A 21 36.76 -15.18 -5.42
CA VAL A 21 36.43 -15.83 -4.13
C VAL A 21 36.33 -14.83 -2.97
N ALA A 22 37.09 -13.73 -3.04
CA ALA A 22 37.12 -12.71 -2.01
C ALA A 22 35.80 -11.91 -2.01
N HIS A 23 35.22 -11.72 -0.82
CA HIS A 23 34.00 -10.93 -0.58
C HIS A 23 32.75 -11.34 -1.37
N THR A 24 32.74 -12.54 -1.96
CA THR A 24 31.63 -13.08 -2.75
C THR A 24 30.95 -14.24 -2.02
N HIS A 25 29.62 -14.16 -1.92
CA HIS A 25 28.75 -15.27 -1.54
C HIS A 25 28.07 -15.86 -2.77
N ILE A 26 28.01 -17.19 -2.80
CA ILE A 26 27.34 -17.95 -3.84
C ILE A 26 26.08 -18.58 -3.25
N TRP A 27 24.94 -18.33 -3.89
CA TRP A 27 23.66 -18.94 -3.56
C TRP A 27 23.19 -19.78 -4.74
N LEU A 28 23.39 -21.10 -4.67
CA LEU A 28 22.96 -22.03 -5.70
C LEU A 28 21.56 -22.56 -5.36
N PHE A 29 20.54 -22.12 -6.10
CA PHE A 29 19.16 -22.59 -5.94
C PHE A 29 18.93 -23.81 -6.82
N VAL A 30 18.58 -24.95 -6.21
CA VAL A 30 18.42 -26.24 -6.91
C VAL A 30 16.96 -26.68 -6.87
N GLY A 31 16.39 -26.96 -8.03
CA GLY A 31 15.03 -27.45 -8.19
C GLY A 31 14.78 -28.78 -7.48
N ALA A 32 13.52 -29.05 -7.11
CA ALA A 32 13.18 -30.27 -6.35
C ALA A 32 13.51 -31.56 -7.12
N ILE A 33 13.39 -31.52 -8.45
CA ILE A 33 13.62 -32.65 -9.36
C ILE A 33 15.11 -32.82 -9.68
N GLN A 34 15.91 -31.76 -9.59
CA GLN A 34 17.35 -31.81 -9.87
C GLN A 34 18.07 -32.55 -8.74
N LYS A 35 18.80 -33.61 -9.09
CA LYS A 35 19.41 -34.54 -8.12
C LYS A 35 20.91 -34.35 -7.96
N ASN A 36 21.58 -33.84 -8.99
CA ASN A 36 23.03 -33.84 -9.08
C ASN A 36 23.53 -32.46 -9.51
N ILE A 37 24.75 -32.15 -9.10
CA ILE A 37 25.61 -31.11 -9.66
C ILE A 37 26.87 -31.80 -10.20
N THR A 38 27.54 -31.20 -11.18
CA THR A 38 28.80 -31.74 -11.71
C THR A 38 29.91 -31.68 -10.66
N ILE A 39 30.94 -32.52 -10.83
CA ILE A 39 32.09 -32.54 -9.92
C ILE A 39 32.84 -31.21 -10.00
N GLU A 40 32.95 -30.66 -11.19
CA GLU A 40 33.60 -29.40 -11.52
C GLU A 40 32.91 -28.23 -10.80
N LEU A 41 31.57 -28.18 -10.82
CA LEU A 41 30.79 -27.17 -10.11
C LEU A 41 30.92 -27.33 -8.58
N ALA A 42 30.90 -28.57 -8.09
CA ALA A 42 31.10 -28.85 -6.66
C ALA A 42 32.48 -28.39 -6.18
N GLN A 43 33.54 -28.70 -6.93
CA GLN A 43 34.91 -28.25 -6.65
C GLN A 43 35.01 -26.72 -6.65
N SER A 44 34.36 -26.06 -7.62
CA SER A 44 34.25 -24.60 -7.67
C SER A 44 33.61 -24.02 -6.40
N LEU A 45 32.48 -24.56 -5.96
CA LEU A 45 31.75 -24.09 -4.79
C LEU A 45 32.58 -24.22 -3.50
N LEU A 46 33.34 -25.31 -3.35
CA LEU A 46 34.18 -25.55 -2.17
C LEU A 46 35.23 -24.44 -1.96
N ARG A 47 35.70 -23.78 -3.01
CA ARG A 47 36.65 -22.64 -2.90
C ARG A 47 36.08 -21.46 -2.11
N PHE A 48 34.75 -21.29 -2.08
CA PHE A 48 34.09 -20.20 -1.35
C PHE A 48 33.86 -20.50 0.13
N GLY A 49 34.08 -21.75 0.57
CA GLY A 49 33.94 -22.16 1.97
C GLY A 49 32.53 -21.85 2.52
N GLU A 50 32.46 -21.23 3.69
CA GLU A 50 31.21 -20.86 4.36
C GLU A 50 30.32 -19.89 3.56
N ARG A 51 30.88 -19.23 2.53
CA ARG A 51 30.15 -18.30 1.65
C ARG A 51 29.44 -19.00 0.49
N ALA A 52 29.56 -20.31 0.35
CA ALA A 52 28.77 -21.10 -0.59
C ALA A 52 27.54 -21.69 0.10
N HIS A 53 26.37 -21.42 -0.47
CA HIS A 53 25.08 -21.85 0.03
C HIS A 53 24.34 -22.62 -1.06
N ILE A 54 24.00 -23.88 -0.78
CA ILE A 54 23.15 -24.69 -1.67
C ILE A 54 21.76 -24.74 -1.08
N VAL A 55 20.80 -24.13 -1.78
CA VAL A 55 19.40 -24.03 -1.36
C VAL A 55 18.55 -24.92 -2.25
N ARG A 56 18.17 -26.09 -1.73
CA ARG A 56 17.32 -27.04 -2.46
C ARG A 56 15.84 -26.82 -2.18
N VAL A 57 15.05 -26.68 -3.24
CA VAL A 57 13.59 -26.64 -3.16
C VAL A 57 13.05 -28.01 -2.74
N LYS A 58 12.22 -28.06 -1.70
CA LYS A 58 11.74 -29.33 -1.10
C LYS A 58 10.58 -29.99 -1.87
N LYS A 59 9.77 -29.20 -2.57
CA LYS A 59 8.55 -29.66 -3.26
C LYS A 59 8.48 -29.06 -4.64
N THR A 60 7.93 -29.81 -5.58
CA THR A 60 7.63 -29.30 -6.93
C THR A 60 6.45 -28.34 -6.87
N GLY A 61 6.48 -27.35 -7.75
CA GLY A 61 5.43 -26.34 -7.87
C GLY A 61 5.78 -25.37 -8.98
N LYS A 62 4.76 -24.75 -9.59
CA LYS A 62 4.98 -23.70 -10.58
C LYS A 62 5.76 -22.55 -9.92
N ASN A 63 6.90 -22.17 -10.50
CA ASN A 63 7.76 -21.08 -10.03
C ASN A 63 8.30 -21.29 -8.60
N ALA A 64 8.39 -22.54 -8.13
CA ALA A 64 8.79 -22.83 -6.75
C ALA A 64 10.22 -22.37 -6.45
N LEU A 65 11.14 -22.48 -7.41
CA LEU A 65 12.51 -22.00 -7.28
C LEU A 65 12.53 -20.46 -7.21
N ASP A 66 11.80 -19.78 -8.09
CA ASP A 66 11.74 -18.31 -8.15
C ASP A 66 11.29 -17.70 -6.82
N PHE A 67 10.32 -18.32 -6.14
CA PHE A 67 9.90 -17.87 -4.81
C PHE A 67 10.97 -18.06 -3.74
N TYR A 68 11.74 -19.16 -3.80
CA TYR A 68 12.87 -19.36 -2.89
C TYR A 68 13.94 -18.29 -3.15
N LEU A 69 14.29 -18.07 -4.42
CA LEU A 69 15.27 -17.06 -4.81
C LEU A 69 14.84 -15.67 -4.33
N SER A 70 13.59 -15.28 -4.61
CA SER A 70 13.02 -13.99 -4.20
C SER A 70 13.02 -13.80 -2.68
N TYR A 71 12.71 -14.86 -1.92
CA TYR A 71 12.75 -14.84 -0.45
C TYR A 71 14.17 -14.58 0.09
N TYR A 72 15.18 -15.28 -0.44
CA TYR A 72 16.57 -15.10 0.00
C TYR A 72 17.13 -13.76 -0.47
N LEU A 73 16.77 -13.31 -1.67
CA LEU A 73 17.11 -11.99 -2.17
C LEU A 73 16.64 -10.91 -1.19
N GLY A 74 15.36 -10.95 -0.78
CA GLY A 74 14.82 -10.03 0.22
C GLY A 74 15.52 -10.11 1.58
N LYS A 75 15.97 -11.29 2.01
CA LYS A 75 16.78 -11.43 3.26
C LYS A 75 18.14 -10.77 3.13
N ILE A 76 18.80 -10.93 1.98
CA ILE A 76 20.12 -10.34 1.72
C ILE A 76 20.00 -8.82 1.73
N THR A 77 19.07 -8.27 0.94
CA THR A 77 18.87 -6.82 0.83
C THR A 77 18.44 -6.18 2.16
N ALA A 78 17.67 -6.90 2.98
CA ALA A 78 17.31 -6.43 4.32
C ALA A 78 18.48 -6.43 5.33
N THR A 79 19.50 -7.27 5.13
CA THR A 79 20.61 -7.44 6.08
C THR A 79 21.86 -6.67 5.64
N ASP A 80 22.10 -6.56 4.34
CA ASP A 80 23.22 -5.84 3.74
C ASP A 80 22.68 -4.91 2.62
N PRO A 81 22.21 -3.71 2.96
CA PRO A 81 21.75 -2.73 1.96
C PRO A 81 22.86 -2.28 1.00
N GLU A 82 24.12 -2.45 1.38
CA GLU A 82 25.30 -2.15 0.56
C GLU A 82 25.73 -3.35 -0.31
N ALA A 83 24.89 -4.40 -0.38
CA ALA A 83 25.16 -5.57 -1.19
C ALA A 83 25.18 -5.24 -2.69
N THR A 84 26.13 -5.83 -3.41
CA THR A 84 26.07 -5.91 -4.87
C THR A 84 25.59 -7.30 -5.24
N ILE A 85 24.51 -7.38 -6.01
CA ILE A 85 23.77 -8.61 -6.24
C ILE A 85 23.71 -8.91 -7.73
N VAL A 86 24.00 -10.16 -8.09
CA VAL A 86 23.86 -10.67 -9.45
C VAL A 86 22.92 -11.87 -9.40
N ILE A 87 21.84 -11.82 -10.18
CA ILE A 87 21.02 -13.01 -10.46
C ILE A 87 21.48 -13.61 -11.78
N LEU A 88 21.80 -14.89 -11.77
CA LEU A 88 22.15 -15.64 -12.97
C LEU A 88 20.94 -16.49 -13.39
N SER A 89 20.18 -15.99 -14.37
CA SER A 89 19.02 -16.66 -14.95
C SER A 89 18.67 -16.06 -16.31
N LYS A 90 18.19 -16.88 -17.25
CA LYS A 90 17.62 -16.42 -18.52
C LYS A 90 16.15 -16.00 -18.38
N ASP A 91 15.52 -16.26 -17.24
CA ASP A 91 14.14 -15.82 -16.99
C ASP A 91 14.08 -14.30 -16.76
N GLY A 92 13.33 -13.59 -17.61
CA GLY A 92 13.06 -12.17 -17.44
C GLY A 92 12.04 -11.84 -16.34
N GLY A 93 11.39 -12.85 -15.75
CA GLY A 93 10.44 -12.67 -14.65
C GLY A 93 11.04 -11.96 -13.42
N TYR A 94 12.36 -12.01 -13.25
CA TYR A 94 13.06 -11.30 -12.18
C TYR A 94 13.24 -9.81 -12.43
N ASP A 95 13.12 -9.33 -13.67
CA ASP A 95 13.49 -7.95 -14.03
C ASP A 95 12.66 -6.92 -13.24
N LEU A 96 11.35 -7.16 -13.09
CA LEU A 96 10.46 -6.32 -12.27
C LEU A 96 10.85 -6.29 -10.79
N LEU A 97 11.37 -7.41 -10.26
CA LEU A 97 11.82 -7.49 -8.87
C LEU A 97 13.12 -6.74 -8.67
N LEU A 98 14.06 -6.85 -9.62
CA LEU A 98 15.32 -6.12 -9.56
C LEU A 98 15.10 -4.61 -9.66
N GLU A 99 14.25 -4.19 -10.59
CA GLU A 99 13.86 -2.78 -10.75
C GLU A 99 13.26 -2.23 -9.45
N HIS A 100 12.41 -2.99 -8.76
CA HIS A 100 11.84 -2.58 -7.48
C HIS A 100 12.90 -2.47 -6.36
N ILE A 101 13.83 -3.42 -6.27
CA ILE A 101 14.91 -3.41 -5.27
C ILE A 101 15.86 -2.23 -5.49
N GLU A 102 16.18 -1.95 -6.75
CA GLU A 102 17.01 -0.81 -7.14
C GLU A 102 16.30 0.52 -6.84
N ASP A 103 15.00 0.62 -7.13
CA ASP A 103 14.18 1.80 -6.82
C ASP A 103 14.11 2.11 -5.32
N GLU A 104 14.01 1.08 -4.49
CA GLU A 104 13.97 1.19 -3.03
C GLU A 104 15.39 1.29 -2.42
N GLN A 105 16.44 1.28 -3.23
CA GLN A 105 17.85 1.38 -2.82
C GLN A 105 18.22 0.36 -1.73
N GLN A 106 17.68 -0.86 -1.84
CA GLN A 106 17.95 -1.94 -0.89
C GLN A 106 19.18 -2.78 -1.25
N ALA A 107 19.92 -2.35 -2.28
CA ALA A 107 21.19 -2.91 -2.72
C ALA A 107 22.03 -1.79 -3.36
N GLN A 108 23.35 -1.83 -3.17
CA GLN A 108 24.30 -0.93 -3.82
C GLN A 108 24.34 -1.12 -5.35
N GLY A 109 24.00 -2.32 -5.82
CA GLY A 109 23.81 -2.60 -7.23
C GLY A 109 23.17 -3.97 -7.43
N ILE A 110 22.26 -4.09 -8.40
CA ILE A 110 21.57 -5.33 -8.68
C ILE A 110 21.38 -5.54 -10.18
N VAL A 111 21.69 -6.72 -10.70
CA VAL A 111 21.59 -7.02 -12.12
C VAL A 111 21.26 -8.48 -12.38
N ARG A 112 20.56 -8.76 -13.48
CA ARG A 112 20.37 -10.12 -14.01
C ARG A 112 21.32 -10.37 -15.17
N LEU A 113 22.00 -11.51 -15.16
CA LEU A 113 22.82 -12.00 -16.26
C LEU A 113 22.24 -13.31 -16.81
N ALA A 114 22.23 -13.42 -18.14
CA ALA A 114 21.76 -14.62 -18.86
C ALA A 114 22.90 -15.59 -19.22
N THR A 115 24.16 -15.19 -19.02
CA THR A 115 25.38 -15.97 -19.25
C THR A 115 26.41 -15.69 -18.16
N LEU A 116 27.24 -16.70 -17.87
CA LEU A 116 28.39 -16.60 -16.99
C LEU A 116 29.63 -16.28 -17.84
N ASP A 117 29.67 -15.08 -18.41
CA ASP A 117 30.87 -14.58 -19.06
C ASP A 117 31.70 -13.83 -18.01
N GLY A 118 32.94 -14.30 -17.75
CA GLY A 118 33.80 -13.83 -16.67
C GLY A 118 34.11 -12.33 -16.63
N ASN A 119 33.71 -11.58 -17.65
CA ASN A 119 33.90 -10.13 -17.74
C ASN A 119 32.72 -9.32 -17.15
N SER A 120 31.58 -9.93 -16.84
CA SER A 120 30.40 -9.23 -16.29
C SER A 120 30.24 -9.36 -14.76
N ALA A 121 30.90 -10.33 -14.13
CA ALA A 121 30.94 -10.44 -12.66
C ALA A 121 32.06 -9.61 -12.02
N ALA A 122 33.08 -9.23 -12.81
CA ALA A 122 34.21 -8.41 -12.39
C ALA A 122 34.02 -6.90 -12.65
N THR A 123 33.05 -6.49 -13.46
CA THR A 123 32.80 -5.08 -13.82
C THR A 123 31.84 -4.35 -12.88
N ALA A 124 31.31 -5.00 -11.85
CA ALA A 124 30.75 -4.30 -10.70
C ALA A 124 31.87 -3.91 -9.71
N THR A 125 32.68 -2.94 -10.12
CA THR A 125 33.53 -2.10 -9.27
C THR A 125 33.56 -0.72 -9.93
N PRO A 126 33.48 0.38 -9.17
CA PRO A 126 33.13 1.70 -9.66
C PRO A 126 34.22 2.24 -10.57
N ALA A 127 33.83 2.87 -11.67
CA ALA A 127 34.76 3.65 -12.47
C ALA A 127 35.32 4.78 -11.59
N VAL A 128 36.59 4.62 -11.26
CA VAL A 128 37.53 5.56 -10.64
C VAL A 128 37.42 6.94 -11.31
N LEU A 129 37.02 7.95 -10.54
CA LEU A 129 37.69 9.25 -10.59
C LEU A 129 38.99 9.12 -9.75
N PRO A 130 40.09 9.77 -10.14
CA PRO A 130 41.41 9.55 -9.53
C PRO A 130 41.46 10.04 -8.07
N GLU A 131 42.06 9.21 -7.20
CA GLU A 131 42.52 9.53 -5.83
C GLU A 131 43.63 10.62 -5.87
N THR A 132 43.96 11.47 -4.89
CA THR A 132 43.59 11.85 -3.50
C THR A 132 44.34 13.20 -3.22
N PRO A 133 44.24 13.96 -2.08
CA PRO A 133 44.07 13.49 -0.70
C PRO A 133 43.14 14.29 0.26
N GLU A 134 42.73 13.57 1.30
CA GLU A 134 42.46 13.97 2.70
C GLU A 134 41.91 15.38 2.99
N ALA A 135 40.69 15.43 3.53
CA ALA A 135 40.38 15.93 4.89
C ALA A 135 38.89 16.32 4.99
N ASP A 136 38.26 15.89 6.08
CA ASP A 136 37.04 16.44 6.70
C ASP A 136 35.89 16.90 5.78
N ALA A 137 34.88 16.04 5.64
CA ALA A 137 33.51 16.30 6.09
C ALA A 137 32.59 15.21 5.55
N THR A 138 31.93 14.47 6.43
CA THR A 138 30.72 13.70 6.10
C THR A 138 29.75 14.52 5.24
N PRO A 139 29.44 14.13 3.99
CA PRO A 139 28.29 14.65 3.29
C PRO A 139 27.10 13.78 3.67
N GLN A 140 26.14 14.39 4.35
CA GLN A 140 24.85 13.79 4.66
C GLN A 140 24.17 13.36 3.35
N HIS A 141 24.19 12.08 3.01
CA HIS A 141 23.31 11.53 1.98
C HIS A 141 21.86 11.69 2.45
N ARG A 142 21.23 12.77 2.01
CA ARG A 142 19.84 13.06 2.30
C ARG A 142 18.99 12.01 1.55
N PRO A 143 18.17 11.18 2.23
CA PRO A 143 17.49 10.07 1.59
C PRO A 143 16.55 10.54 0.48
N VAL A 144 16.44 9.80 -0.64
CA VAL A 144 15.51 10.09 -1.75
C VAL A 144 14.08 10.31 -1.26
N ALA A 145 13.69 9.64 -0.18
CA ALA A 145 12.41 9.85 0.49
C ALA A 145 12.15 11.32 0.86
N LEU A 146 13.18 12.07 1.25
CA LEU A 146 13.05 13.48 1.60
C LEU A 146 12.83 14.34 0.35
N TYR A 147 13.55 14.11 -0.75
CA TYR A 147 13.31 14.83 -2.02
C TYR A 147 11.90 14.58 -2.55
N TYR A 148 11.45 13.32 -2.48
CA TYR A 148 10.08 12.96 -2.84
C TYR A 148 9.05 13.68 -1.98
N ARG A 149 9.23 13.70 -0.64
CA ARG A 149 8.32 14.40 0.27
C ARG A 149 8.28 15.90 0.00
N THR A 150 9.44 16.53 -0.19
CA THR A 150 9.53 17.95 -0.54
C THR A 150 8.82 18.25 -1.86
N ALA A 151 9.06 17.43 -2.89
CA ALA A 151 8.45 17.65 -4.19
C ALA A 151 6.93 17.45 -4.18
N LEU A 152 6.46 16.39 -3.52
CA LEU A 152 5.03 16.15 -3.37
C LEU A 152 4.35 17.26 -2.56
N ALA A 153 4.96 17.69 -1.46
CA ALA A 153 4.44 18.80 -0.65
C ALA A 153 4.31 20.08 -1.49
N ALA A 154 5.36 20.45 -2.25
CA ALA A 154 5.35 21.63 -3.11
C ALA A 154 4.27 21.56 -4.19
N LEU A 155 4.16 20.43 -4.91
CA LEU A 155 3.15 20.25 -5.95
C LEU A 155 1.71 20.32 -5.41
N ARG A 156 1.51 19.97 -4.13
CA ARG A 156 0.20 20.01 -3.47
C ARG A 156 -0.21 21.39 -2.97
N GLN A 157 0.73 22.32 -2.77
CA GLN A 157 0.42 23.65 -2.24
C GLN A 157 -0.67 24.35 -3.06
N ALA A 158 -1.49 25.15 -2.38
CA ALA A 158 -2.53 25.94 -3.03
C ALA A 158 -1.89 26.95 -3.98
N GLY A 159 -2.31 26.96 -5.25
CA GLY A 159 -1.71 27.81 -6.29
C GLY A 159 -0.38 27.31 -6.84
N ALA A 160 0.08 26.11 -6.46
CA ALA A 160 1.30 25.52 -7.01
C ALA A 160 1.24 25.42 -8.54
N PHE A 161 2.34 25.76 -9.20
CA PHE A 161 2.47 25.57 -10.64
C PHE A 161 2.59 24.08 -10.96
N ARG A 162 1.65 23.57 -11.75
CA ARG A 162 1.53 22.16 -12.16
C ARG A 162 1.62 22.07 -13.68
N PRO A 163 2.83 21.90 -14.25
CA PRO A 163 3.02 21.92 -15.69
C PRO A 163 2.27 20.77 -16.39
N SER A 164 1.63 21.06 -17.52
CA SER A 164 0.91 20.03 -18.28
C SER A 164 1.80 19.15 -19.15
N ARG A 165 3.09 19.50 -19.34
CA ARG A 165 4.07 18.71 -20.11
C ARG A 165 5.08 18.03 -19.19
N VAL A 166 5.46 16.79 -19.53
CA VAL A 166 6.40 15.97 -18.74
C VAL A 166 7.75 16.67 -18.57
N HIS A 167 8.32 17.19 -19.66
CA HIS A 167 9.58 17.94 -19.62
C HIS A 167 9.53 19.17 -18.70
N ASN A 168 8.41 19.90 -18.69
CA ASN A 168 8.26 21.06 -17.83
C ASN A 168 8.08 20.67 -16.36
N LEU A 169 7.41 19.55 -16.08
CA LEU A 169 7.35 18.98 -14.72
C LEU A 169 8.74 18.60 -14.24
N PHE A 170 9.53 17.96 -15.09
CA PHE A 170 10.93 17.62 -14.81
C PHE A 170 11.76 18.86 -14.47
N LEU A 171 11.72 19.89 -15.32
CA LEU A 171 12.42 21.15 -15.06
C LEU A 171 11.92 21.84 -13.79
N ASN A 172 10.61 21.81 -13.53
CA ASN A 172 10.04 22.39 -12.32
C ASN A 172 10.54 21.69 -11.05
N ILE A 173 10.60 20.35 -11.07
CA ILE A 173 11.14 19.56 -9.95
C ILE A 173 12.62 19.87 -9.75
N LYS A 174 13.42 19.80 -10.82
CA LYS A 174 14.89 19.96 -10.80
C LYS A 174 15.32 21.38 -10.41
N ASN A 175 14.74 22.40 -11.04
CA ASN A 175 15.28 23.76 -11.02
C ASN A 175 14.54 24.71 -10.07
N HIS A 176 13.34 24.36 -9.61
CA HIS A 176 12.53 25.25 -8.77
C HIS A 176 12.17 24.61 -7.43
N ILE A 177 11.59 23.41 -7.45
CA ILE A 177 11.11 22.75 -6.24
C ILE A 177 12.25 22.24 -5.37
N LEU A 178 13.28 21.64 -5.97
CA LEU A 178 14.40 21.02 -5.26
C LEU A 178 15.71 21.80 -5.39
N LEU A 179 15.66 23.06 -5.81
CA LEU A 179 16.84 23.86 -6.10
C LEU A 179 17.81 23.90 -4.91
N GLU A 180 17.30 24.17 -3.70
CA GLU A 180 18.11 24.24 -2.49
C GLU A 180 18.61 22.86 -2.06
N GLN A 181 17.72 21.86 -2.14
CA GLN A 181 17.98 20.49 -1.67
C GLN A 181 18.98 19.74 -2.55
N LEU A 182 19.17 20.20 -3.79
CA LEU A 182 20.08 19.61 -4.76
C LEU A 182 21.29 20.52 -5.06
N SER A 183 21.51 21.56 -4.26
CA SER A 183 22.58 22.54 -4.49
C SER A 183 23.99 21.94 -4.39
N ASP A 184 24.15 20.85 -3.66
CA ASP A 184 25.39 20.09 -3.49
C ASP A 184 25.57 18.95 -4.53
N LYS A 185 24.61 18.77 -5.45
CA LYS A 185 24.57 17.65 -6.40
C LYS A 185 25.04 18.07 -7.79
N ASP A 186 25.72 17.17 -8.48
CA ASP A 186 26.10 17.39 -9.88
C ASP A 186 24.86 17.42 -10.81
N GLU A 187 25.02 17.88 -12.06
CA GLU A 187 23.90 17.97 -13.00
C GLU A 187 23.26 16.59 -13.25
N ALA A 188 24.06 15.54 -13.47
CA ALA A 188 23.56 14.21 -13.80
C ALA A 188 22.75 13.59 -12.64
N GLU A 189 23.17 13.81 -11.40
CA GLU A 189 22.50 13.37 -10.19
C GLU A 189 21.18 14.14 -9.98
N ARG A 190 21.17 15.45 -10.24
CA ARG A 190 19.94 16.26 -10.23
C ARG A 190 18.91 15.77 -11.22
N GLU A 191 19.34 15.45 -12.44
CA GLU A 191 18.46 14.87 -13.45
C GLU A 191 17.93 13.50 -13.02
N ARG A 192 18.78 12.62 -12.51
CA ARG A 192 18.36 11.29 -12.02
C ARG A 192 17.32 11.41 -10.90
N ILE A 193 17.54 12.29 -9.93
CA ILE A 193 16.59 12.50 -8.82
C ILE A 193 15.24 13.02 -9.32
N ALA A 194 15.23 13.98 -10.24
CA ALA A 194 13.99 14.51 -10.78
C ALA A 194 13.19 13.46 -11.57
N HIS A 195 13.85 12.61 -12.38
CA HIS A 195 13.20 11.49 -13.06
C HIS A 195 12.64 10.46 -12.05
N LEU A 196 13.41 10.13 -11.01
CA LEU A 196 12.99 9.19 -9.96
C LEU A 196 11.72 9.67 -9.24
N ILE A 197 11.63 10.98 -8.96
CA ILE A 197 10.43 11.57 -8.34
C ILE A 197 9.22 11.47 -9.27
N ILE A 198 9.36 11.82 -10.55
CA ILE A 198 8.27 11.69 -11.53
C ILE A 198 7.80 10.24 -11.60
N ARG A 199 8.72 9.29 -11.70
CA ARG A 199 8.42 7.87 -11.72
C ARG A 199 7.67 7.42 -10.47
N LYS A 200 8.12 7.85 -9.29
CA LYS A 200 7.45 7.56 -8.01
C LYS A 200 6.06 8.19 -7.93
N LEU A 201 5.86 9.41 -8.43
CA LEU A 201 4.53 10.04 -8.52
C LEU A 201 3.59 9.22 -9.42
N THR A 202 4.09 8.71 -10.55
CA THR A 202 3.32 7.85 -11.49
C THR A 202 2.98 6.50 -10.88
N GLN A 203 3.95 5.81 -10.26
CA GLN A 203 3.73 4.53 -9.55
C GLN A 203 2.67 4.70 -8.44
N GLN A 204 2.72 5.82 -7.74
CA GLN A 204 1.74 6.16 -6.71
C GLN A 204 0.40 6.65 -7.28
N LYS A 205 0.20 6.69 -8.61
CA LYS A 205 -1.03 7.19 -9.24
C LYS A 205 -1.40 8.62 -8.81
N LEU A 206 -0.40 9.41 -8.45
CA LEU A 206 -0.58 10.83 -8.12
C LEU A 206 -0.50 11.71 -9.37
N ILE A 207 0.14 11.18 -10.41
CA ILE A 207 0.08 11.71 -11.77
C ILE A 207 -0.15 10.54 -12.74
N ASP A 208 -0.72 10.86 -13.89
CA ASP A 208 -0.73 9.98 -15.07
C ASP A 208 -0.02 10.70 -16.22
N ILE A 209 0.81 9.96 -16.96
CA ILE A 209 1.55 10.46 -18.12
C ILE A 209 0.95 9.85 -19.38
N ASP A 210 0.59 10.70 -20.34
CA ASP A 210 0.23 10.28 -21.70
C ASP A 210 1.50 10.31 -22.55
N ASP A 211 2.06 9.14 -22.85
CA ASP A 211 3.31 9.02 -23.61
C ASP A 211 3.19 9.53 -25.05
N ALA A 212 2.00 9.42 -25.66
CA ALA A 212 1.78 9.88 -27.04
C ALA A 212 1.78 11.41 -27.12
N ARG A 213 1.24 12.08 -26.09
CA ARG A 213 1.13 13.55 -26.04
C ARG A 213 2.20 14.22 -25.19
N GLN A 214 2.99 13.44 -24.46
CA GLN A 214 3.98 13.90 -23.48
C GLN A 214 3.35 14.86 -22.44
N THR A 215 2.11 14.56 -22.03
CA THR A 215 1.33 15.39 -21.09
C THR A 215 1.11 14.71 -19.74
N VAL A 216 0.97 15.52 -18.69
CA VAL A 216 0.78 15.09 -17.30
C VAL A 216 -0.60 15.49 -16.79
N THR A 217 -1.33 14.53 -16.22
CA THR A 217 -2.57 14.76 -15.46
C THR A 217 -2.29 14.57 -13.97
N TYR A 218 -2.80 15.44 -13.11
CA TYR A 218 -2.52 15.43 -11.67
C TYR A 218 -3.73 14.99 -10.84
N HIS A 219 -3.50 14.09 -9.88
CA HIS A 219 -4.48 13.59 -8.91
C HIS A 219 -4.04 13.96 -7.49
N LEU A 220 -3.92 15.27 -7.23
CA LEU A 220 -3.38 15.81 -5.98
C LEU A 220 -4.43 16.52 -5.10
N SER A 221 -5.71 16.34 -5.39
CA SER A 221 -6.79 16.96 -4.59
C SER A 221 -6.92 16.28 -3.22
N ASP A 222 -7.31 17.04 -2.21
CA ASP A 222 -7.48 16.50 -0.85
C ASP A 222 -8.50 15.36 -0.81
N GLN A 223 -9.58 15.46 -1.61
CA GLN A 223 -10.58 14.40 -1.73
C GLN A 223 -9.97 13.10 -2.31
N TYR A 224 -9.15 13.19 -3.36
CA TYR A 224 -8.51 12.02 -3.96
C TYR A 224 -7.54 11.36 -2.98
N ILE A 225 -6.75 12.16 -2.29
CA ILE A 225 -5.76 11.67 -1.33
C ILE A 225 -6.45 11.02 -0.13
N LEU A 226 -7.51 11.65 0.40
CA LEU A 226 -8.31 11.09 1.48
C LEU A 226 -8.91 9.74 1.08
N GLN A 227 -9.41 9.62 -0.15
CA GLN A 227 -9.89 8.36 -0.70
C GLN A 227 -8.79 7.30 -0.79
N LYS A 228 -7.55 7.69 -1.16
CA LYS A 228 -6.40 6.78 -1.23
C LYS A 228 -6.00 6.25 0.15
N ILE A 229 -6.02 7.10 1.19
CA ILE A 229 -5.78 6.70 2.58
C ILE A 229 -6.90 5.78 3.06
N ARG A 230 -8.16 6.13 2.80
CA ARG A 230 -9.33 5.31 3.11
C ARG A 230 -9.22 3.91 2.52
N ASN A 231 -8.97 3.80 1.22
CA ASN A 231 -8.88 2.52 0.54
C ASN A 231 -7.76 1.66 1.14
N TYR A 232 -6.62 2.26 1.44
CA TYR A 232 -5.50 1.57 2.07
C TYR A 232 -5.86 0.99 3.44
N VAL A 233 -6.46 1.79 4.33
CA VAL A 233 -6.81 1.32 5.69
C VAL A 233 -7.92 0.26 5.66
N LEU A 234 -8.93 0.43 4.80
CA LEU A 234 -10.02 -0.53 4.65
C LEU A 234 -9.58 -1.86 4.01
N GLN A 235 -8.50 -1.84 3.22
CA GLN A 235 -7.90 -3.06 2.65
C GLN A 235 -7.19 -3.89 3.72
N HIS A 236 -6.45 -3.23 4.62
CA HIS A 236 -5.62 -3.90 5.62
C HIS A 236 -6.37 -4.22 6.93
N LYS A 237 -7.49 -3.53 7.19
CA LYS A 237 -8.43 -3.80 8.30
C LYS A 237 -7.73 -3.93 9.68
N PRO A 238 -7.02 -2.89 10.15
CA PRO A 238 -6.36 -2.91 11.47
C PRO A 238 -7.37 -3.20 12.58
N LYS A 239 -7.01 -4.05 13.54
CA LYS A 239 -7.97 -4.59 14.52
C LYS A 239 -8.14 -3.70 15.74
N THR A 240 -7.16 -2.85 16.03
CA THR A 240 -7.18 -1.95 17.18
C THR A 240 -7.12 -0.48 16.77
N ALA A 241 -7.57 0.42 17.65
CA ALA A 241 -7.48 1.86 17.40
C ALA A 241 -6.04 2.35 17.22
N ALA A 242 -5.09 1.76 17.97
CA ALA A 242 -3.66 2.10 17.86
C ALA A 242 -3.07 1.65 16.51
N GLU A 243 -3.38 0.43 16.05
CA GLU A 243 -2.97 -0.05 14.72
C GLU A 243 -3.58 0.83 13.62
N PHE A 244 -4.85 1.21 13.77
CA PHE A 244 -5.51 2.10 12.82
C PHE A 244 -4.81 3.46 12.72
N GLN A 245 -4.51 4.07 13.86
CA GLN A 245 -3.83 5.36 13.93
C GLN A 245 -2.42 5.28 13.32
N ALA A 246 -1.65 4.24 13.65
CA ALA A 246 -0.32 4.03 13.09
C ALA A 246 -0.38 3.90 11.57
N MET A 247 -1.31 3.10 11.05
CA MET A 247 -1.48 2.87 9.62
C MET A 247 -1.94 4.11 8.85
N VAL A 248 -2.85 4.92 9.43
CA VAL A 248 -3.24 6.20 8.84
C VAL A 248 -2.05 7.14 8.78
N ARG A 249 -1.26 7.23 9.87
CA ARG A 249 -0.07 8.10 9.92
C ARG A 249 0.99 7.67 8.91
N GLU A 250 1.33 6.38 8.87
CA GLU A 250 2.27 5.82 7.90
C GLU A 250 1.84 6.13 6.47
N ARG A 251 0.56 5.89 6.14
CA ARG A 251 0.06 6.13 4.79
C ARG A 251 0.01 7.62 4.45
N ALA A 252 -0.35 8.46 5.40
CA ALA A 252 -0.39 9.90 5.21
C ALA A 252 1.03 10.48 5.04
N GLU A 253 1.99 10.01 5.82
CA GLU A 253 3.39 10.40 5.70
C GLU A 253 3.97 10.04 4.33
N ALA A 254 3.65 8.83 3.83
CA ALA A 254 4.00 8.41 2.47
C ALA A 254 3.38 9.30 1.38
N LEU A 255 2.31 10.04 1.69
CA LEU A 255 1.63 10.99 0.80
C LEU A 255 1.96 12.46 1.14
N ALA A 256 3.04 12.67 1.90
CA ALA A 256 3.55 13.95 2.38
C ALA A 256 2.51 14.79 3.14
N LEU A 257 1.64 14.13 3.90
CA LEU A 257 0.67 14.76 4.79
C LEU A 257 1.12 14.64 6.25
N THR A 258 0.97 15.73 6.99
CA THR A 258 1.08 15.72 8.45
C THR A 258 -0.30 15.50 9.03
N VAL A 259 -0.47 14.48 9.86
CA VAL A 259 -1.77 14.10 10.45
C VAL A 259 -1.64 14.08 11.97
N GLY A 260 -2.36 14.98 12.63
CA GLY A 260 -2.48 15.03 14.08
C GLY A 260 -3.46 14.00 14.62
N GLU A 261 -3.55 13.89 15.95
CA GLU A 261 -4.49 12.97 16.60
C GLU A 261 -5.95 13.32 16.30
N ASN A 262 -6.26 14.62 16.30
CA ASN A 262 -7.61 15.10 15.99
C ASN A 262 -8.04 14.72 14.57
N ASP A 263 -7.12 14.81 13.59
CA ASP A 263 -7.40 14.45 12.20
C ASP A 263 -7.73 12.96 12.05
N VAL A 264 -7.02 12.09 12.78
CA VAL A 264 -7.31 10.65 12.80
C VAL A 264 -8.67 10.39 13.44
N LEU A 265 -9.01 11.10 14.53
CA LEU A 265 -10.32 10.97 15.17
C LEU A 265 -11.45 11.44 14.25
N ASP A 266 -11.28 12.55 13.53
CA ASP A 266 -12.21 13.02 12.50
C ASP A 266 -12.35 12.01 11.37
N PHE A 267 -11.24 11.41 10.95
CA PHE A 267 -11.25 10.38 9.93
C PHE A 267 -12.00 9.11 10.37
N ILE A 268 -11.82 8.67 11.62
CA ILE A 268 -12.58 7.57 12.23
C ILE A 268 -14.07 7.94 12.24
N ARG A 269 -14.44 9.14 12.71
CA ARG A 269 -15.83 9.63 12.71
C ARG A 269 -16.45 9.56 11.32
N LEU A 270 -15.72 9.99 10.30
CA LEU A 270 -16.15 9.94 8.90
C LEU A 270 -16.45 8.50 8.46
N LEU A 271 -15.54 7.55 8.70
CA LEU A 271 -15.73 6.15 8.30
C LEU A 271 -16.87 5.47 9.06
N VAL A 272 -17.08 5.83 10.33
CA VAL A 272 -18.22 5.36 11.13
C VAL A 272 -19.54 5.88 10.57
N GLN A 273 -19.59 7.17 10.22
CA GLN A 273 -20.78 7.79 9.62
C GLN A 273 -21.10 7.16 8.25
N GLU A 274 -20.08 6.81 7.46
CA GLU A 274 -20.23 6.11 6.19
C GLU A 274 -20.56 4.61 6.36
N GLY A 275 -20.55 4.08 7.59
CA GLY A 275 -20.83 2.67 7.88
C GLY A 275 -19.72 1.70 7.46
N LEU A 276 -18.51 2.22 7.19
CA LEU A 276 -17.34 1.45 6.77
C LEU A 276 -16.50 0.94 7.94
N LEU A 277 -16.81 1.42 9.15
CA LEU A 277 -16.07 1.11 10.37
C LEU A 277 -17.03 1.13 11.57
N ARG A 278 -16.83 0.26 12.54
CA ARG A 278 -17.42 0.35 13.89
C ARG A 278 -16.32 0.23 14.92
N GLN A 279 -16.31 1.12 15.90
CA GLN A 279 -15.41 1.02 17.04
C GLN A 279 -16.18 0.45 18.24
N VAL A 280 -15.70 -0.65 18.80
CA VAL A 280 -16.26 -1.27 20.01
C VAL A 280 -15.12 -1.39 21.02
N GLN A 281 -15.18 -0.57 22.08
CA GLN A 281 -14.08 -0.42 23.05
C GLN A 281 -12.77 -0.07 22.31
N ASN A 282 -11.78 -0.97 22.31
CA ASN A 282 -10.50 -0.80 21.64
C ASN A 282 -10.43 -1.46 20.24
N ASN A 283 -11.49 -2.19 19.85
CA ASN A 283 -11.53 -2.96 18.61
C ASN A 283 -12.17 -2.18 17.46
N MET A 284 -11.58 -2.33 16.30
CA MET A 284 -12.03 -1.78 15.03
C MET A 284 -12.66 -2.91 14.20
N LEU A 285 -13.95 -2.81 13.95
CA LEU A 285 -14.73 -3.77 13.18
C LEU A 285 -15.02 -3.19 11.79
N TYR A 286 -15.00 -4.06 10.78
CA TYR A 286 -15.24 -3.70 9.38
C TYR A 286 -16.40 -4.51 8.81
N PRO A 287 -17.08 -4.01 7.76
CA PRO A 287 -18.07 -4.78 7.04
C PRO A 287 -17.52 -6.08 6.43
N PRO A 288 -18.34 -7.15 6.34
CA PRO A 288 -19.67 -7.27 6.96
C PRO A 288 -19.54 -7.36 8.50
N PHE A 289 -20.31 -6.55 9.21
CA PHE A 289 -20.29 -6.60 10.68
C PHE A 289 -20.86 -7.94 11.14
N PRO A 290 -20.25 -8.59 12.15
CA PRO A 290 -20.79 -9.81 12.72
C PRO A 290 -22.27 -9.60 13.06
N SER A 291 -23.15 -10.45 12.55
CA SER A 291 -24.51 -10.56 13.09
C SER A 291 -24.34 -10.87 14.57
N GLU A 292 -24.91 -10.06 15.45
CA GLU A 292 -24.96 -10.40 16.87
C GLU A 292 -25.57 -11.80 16.97
N ALA A 293 -24.72 -12.80 17.23
CA ALA A 293 -25.19 -14.13 17.54
C ALA A 293 -25.95 -14.03 18.86
N PRO A 294 -27.08 -14.74 19.01
CA PRO A 294 -27.90 -14.67 20.21
C PRO A 294 -27.03 -15.10 21.40
N SER A 295 -26.69 -14.15 22.26
CA SER A 295 -26.02 -14.44 23.52
C SER A 295 -26.88 -15.43 24.29
N THR A 296 -26.35 -16.64 24.49
CA THR A 296 -26.85 -17.62 25.43
C THR A 296 -26.88 -17.00 26.83
N THR A 297 -28.07 -16.60 27.28
CA THR A 297 -28.26 -16.18 28.66
C THR A 297 -28.18 -17.42 29.57
N PRO A 298 -27.37 -17.39 30.64
CA PRO A 298 -27.39 -18.39 31.70
C PRO A 298 -28.77 -18.41 32.37
N THR A 299 -29.29 -19.61 32.62
CA THR A 299 -30.45 -19.85 33.46
C THR A 299 -30.17 -19.41 34.90
N VAL A 300 -30.65 -18.24 35.30
CA VAL A 300 -30.82 -17.91 36.73
C VAL A 300 -32.15 -17.16 36.95
N LYS A 301 -33.00 -17.77 37.79
CA LYS A 301 -34.24 -17.22 38.38
C LYS A 301 -33.99 -15.89 39.13
N PRO A 302 -34.91 -14.91 39.07
CA PRO A 302 -34.93 -13.85 40.10
C PRO A 302 -36.38 -13.41 40.53
N PRO A 303 -36.60 -12.45 41.46
CA PRO A 303 -36.26 -12.37 42.90
C PRO A 303 -37.33 -11.61 43.77
N THR A 304 -37.13 -11.39 45.09
CA THR A 304 -37.25 -10.07 45.82
C THR A 304 -37.12 -10.21 47.37
N PRO A 305 -36.72 -9.18 48.16
CA PRO A 305 -36.77 -7.70 47.98
C PRO A 305 -35.44 -7.13 47.46
N ALA A 306 -35.36 -6.03 46.69
CA ALA A 306 -36.12 -4.80 46.72
C ALA A 306 -36.72 -4.40 45.35
N GLN A 307 -37.74 -3.56 45.45
CA GLN A 307 -38.77 -3.19 44.47
C GLN A 307 -38.27 -2.93 43.05
N ALA A 308 -38.62 -3.84 42.14
CA ALA A 308 -38.59 -3.64 40.69
C ALA A 308 -40.02 -3.38 40.17
N ALA A 309 -40.26 -2.15 39.76
CA ALA A 309 -41.44 -1.66 39.07
C ALA A 309 -41.42 -2.09 37.56
N PRO A 310 -42.50 -1.90 36.79
CA PRO A 310 -43.00 -2.85 35.80
C PRO A 310 -42.24 -2.90 34.46
N VAL A 311 -42.38 -4.08 33.83
CA VAL A 311 -42.19 -4.41 32.41
C VAL A 311 -42.38 -3.20 31.47
N LYS A 312 -41.35 -2.87 30.69
CA LYS A 312 -41.46 -2.03 29.48
C LYS A 312 -40.94 -2.77 28.24
N ALA A 313 -41.70 -2.58 27.17
CA ALA A 313 -41.71 -3.22 25.85
C ALA A 313 -40.35 -3.26 25.08
N PRO A 314 -40.23 -4.14 24.06
CA PRO A 314 -39.02 -4.27 23.24
C PRO A 314 -38.65 -2.96 22.52
N VAL A 315 -37.37 -2.59 22.60
CA VAL A 315 -36.83 -1.37 22.00
C VAL A 315 -36.74 -1.53 20.47
N LYS A 316 -37.58 -0.75 19.77
CA LYS A 316 -37.56 -0.55 18.31
C LYS A 316 -36.25 0.12 17.91
N GLN A 317 -35.66 -0.28 16.78
CA GLN A 317 -34.57 0.49 16.15
C GLN A 317 -35.01 1.96 16.05
N PRO A 318 -34.24 2.93 16.57
CA PRO A 318 -34.68 4.31 16.57
C PRO A 318 -34.72 4.81 15.12
N ILE A 319 -35.92 5.03 14.61
CA ILE A 319 -36.12 5.77 13.37
C ILE A 319 -35.65 7.21 13.65
N PRO A 320 -34.78 7.80 12.81
CA PRO A 320 -34.42 9.21 12.91
C PRO A 320 -35.66 10.07 13.13
N GLU A 321 -35.68 10.95 14.15
CA GLU A 321 -36.85 11.77 14.51
C GLU A 321 -37.43 12.53 13.30
N LYS A 322 -36.55 12.94 12.37
CA LYS A 322 -36.91 13.60 11.11
C LYS A 322 -37.78 12.72 10.20
N LEU A 323 -37.61 11.40 10.19
CA LEU A 323 -38.45 10.47 9.43
C LEU A 323 -39.82 10.27 10.07
N LEU A 324 -39.88 10.21 11.40
CA LEU A 324 -41.16 10.15 12.13
C LEU A 324 -41.97 11.44 11.89
N ALA A 325 -41.31 12.60 11.89
CA ALA A 325 -41.95 13.88 11.58
C ALA A 325 -42.60 13.90 10.18
N ILE A 326 -42.05 13.22 9.17
CA ILE A 326 -42.64 13.16 7.81
C ILE A 326 -43.94 12.34 7.78
N ILE A 327 -44.03 11.28 8.57
CA ILE A 327 -45.16 10.32 8.51
C ILE A 327 -46.23 10.55 9.59
N GLN A 328 -45.94 11.38 10.59
CA GLN A 328 -46.86 11.70 11.69
C GLN A 328 -47.56 13.07 11.55
N VAL A 329 -47.20 13.88 10.54
CA VAL A 329 -47.90 15.15 10.26
C VAL A 329 -49.30 14.95 9.68
N LYS A 330 -50.19 15.91 9.95
CA LYS A 330 -51.59 15.93 9.48
C LYS A 330 -51.70 15.84 7.94
N ASN A 331 -50.70 16.36 7.22
CA ASN A 331 -50.60 16.34 5.75
C ASN A 331 -49.54 15.33 5.25
N ARG A 332 -49.51 14.13 5.84
CA ARG A 332 -48.53 13.10 5.48
C ARG A 332 -48.67 12.62 4.02
N PRO A 333 -47.55 12.25 3.34
CA PRO A 333 -47.58 11.85 1.94
C PRO A 333 -48.43 10.59 1.70
N THR A 334 -49.41 10.65 0.80
CA THR A 334 -50.30 9.50 0.50
C THR A 334 -49.83 8.61 -0.64
N LYS A 335 -48.81 9.00 -1.38
CA LYS A 335 -48.24 8.24 -2.52
C LYS A 335 -46.74 7.99 -2.32
N ARG A 336 -46.26 6.84 -2.79
CA ARG A 336 -44.83 6.43 -2.68
C ARG A 336 -43.86 7.49 -3.21
N LYS A 337 -44.12 8.04 -4.39
CA LYS A 337 -43.28 9.10 -5.01
C LYS A 337 -43.19 10.37 -4.15
N LYS A 338 -44.31 10.78 -3.52
CA LYS A 338 -44.34 11.94 -2.63
C LYS A 338 -43.58 11.67 -1.33
N LEU A 339 -43.68 10.46 -0.79
CA LEU A 339 -42.91 10.07 0.41
C LEU A 339 -41.41 10.04 0.13
N LEU A 340 -40.99 9.47 -1.01
CA LEU A 340 -39.59 9.48 -1.42
C LEU A 340 -39.05 10.90 -1.57
N ASN A 341 -39.77 11.80 -2.26
CA ASN A 341 -39.35 13.19 -2.39
C ASN A 341 -39.29 13.94 -1.05
N ALA A 342 -40.23 13.67 -0.13
CA ALA A 342 -40.21 14.26 1.20
C ALA A 342 -38.96 13.80 1.98
N ILE A 343 -38.64 12.50 1.93
CA ILE A 343 -37.47 11.92 2.59
C ILE A 343 -36.17 12.47 1.99
N THR A 344 -36.02 12.49 0.66
CA THR A 344 -34.82 13.03 0.01
C THR A 344 -34.60 14.50 0.34
N THR A 345 -35.67 15.30 0.41
CA THR A 345 -35.59 16.74 0.70
C THR A 345 -35.26 17.00 2.18
N THR A 346 -35.93 16.31 3.11
CA THR A 346 -35.74 16.51 4.55
C THR A 346 -34.41 15.94 5.07
N LEU A 347 -33.97 14.80 4.53
CA LEU A 347 -32.72 14.16 4.93
C LEU A 347 -31.52 14.52 4.04
N LYS A 348 -31.73 15.28 2.95
CA LYS A 348 -30.71 15.59 1.93
C LYS A 348 -29.95 14.34 1.47
N CYS A 349 -30.69 13.25 1.23
CA CYS A 349 -30.13 11.93 0.90
C CYS A 349 -30.42 11.54 -0.56
N SER A 350 -29.68 10.57 -1.10
CA SER A 350 -29.90 10.07 -2.45
C SER A 350 -31.24 9.33 -2.58
N ARG A 351 -31.73 9.16 -3.80
CA ARG A 351 -32.99 8.43 -4.06
C ARG A 351 -32.93 6.98 -3.58
N GLN A 352 -31.78 6.32 -3.74
CA GLN A 352 -31.54 4.96 -3.27
C GLN A 352 -31.58 4.86 -1.74
N GLN A 353 -31.02 5.85 -1.03
CA GLN A 353 -31.09 5.92 0.44
C GLN A 353 -32.53 6.16 0.92
N ALA A 354 -33.30 7.01 0.22
CA ALA A 354 -34.71 7.23 0.54
C ALA A 354 -35.56 5.96 0.36
N GLU A 355 -35.27 5.14 -0.65
CA GLU A 355 -35.95 3.84 -0.82
C GLU A 355 -35.65 2.87 0.32
N GLN A 356 -34.41 2.85 0.82
CA GLN A 356 -34.04 2.05 1.98
C GLN A 356 -34.78 2.50 3.24
N HIS A 357 -34.93 3.81 3.45
CA HIS A 357 -35.73 4.34 4.55
C HIS A 357 -37.20 3.95 4.46
N VAL A 358 -37.80 4.01 3.26
CA VAL A 358 -39.19 3.58 3.02
C VAL A 358 -39.36 2.09 3.32
N ALA A 359 -38.43 1.24 2.85
CA ALA A 359 -38.45 -0.20 3.11
C ALA A 359 -38.34 -0.52 4.62
N ASN A 360 -37.50 0.22 5.35
CA ASN A 360 -37.38 0.07 6.80
C ASN A 360 -38.67 0.49 7.53
N LEU A 361 -39.32 1.60 7.12
CA LEU A 361 -40.58 2.06 7.72
C LEU A 361 -41.74 1.07 7.49
N GLU A 362 -41.79 0.46 6.30
CA GLU A 362 -42.74 -0.60 5.97
C GLU A 362 -42.48 -1.87 6.79
N LYS A 363 -41.20 -2.31 6.90
CA LYS A 363 -40.80 -3.46 7.74
C LYS A 363 -41.14 -3.25 9.21
N GLN A 364 -41.01 -2.02 9.70
CA GLN A 364 -41.40 -1.61 11.06
C GLN A 364 -42.91 -1.35 11.22
N LYS A 365 -43.70 -1.62 10.17
CA LYS A 365 -45.17 -1.57 10.15
C LYS A 365 -45.79 -0.19 10.41
N TYR A 366 -45.12 0.90 10.09
CA TYR A 366 -45.68 2.26 10.20
C TYR A 366 -46.77 2.53 9.15
N PHE A 367 -46.64 1.91 7.98
CA PHE A 367 -47.62 1.90 6.91
C PHE A 367 -47.44 0.64 6.07
N ALA A 368 -48.38 0.40 5.16
CA ALA A 368 -48.27 -0.62 4.12
C ALA A 368 -48.59 0.02 2.75
N PHE A 369 -48.03 -0.52 1.67
CA PHE A 369 -48.39 -0.11 0.33
C PHE A 369 -49.59 -0.90 -0.21
N ASN A 370 -50.55 -0.20 -0.81
CA ASN A 370 -51.56 -0.78 -1.69
C ASN A 370 -51.38 -0.17 -3.08
N GLY A 371 -50.62 -0.86 -3.94
CA GLY A 371 -50.13 -0.30 -5.20
C GLY A 371 -49.22 0.92 -4.96
N GLU A 372 -49.52 2.06 -5.59
CA GLU A 372 -48.76 3.31 -5.41
C GLU A 372 -49.17 4.12 -4.16
N THR A 373 -50.22 3.71 -3.45
CA THR A 373 -50.82 4.45 -2.34
C THR A 373 -50.36 3.91 -0.99
N ILE A 374 -50.07 4.81 -0.04
CA ILE A 374 -49.62 4.48 1.31
C ILE A 374 -50.82 4.41 2.26
N MET A 375 -51.00 3.26 2.90
CA MET A 375 -51.94 3.08 3.99
C MET A 375 -51.22 3.14 5.32
N TYR A 376 -51.26 4.31 5.96
CA TYR A 376 -50.70 4.48 7.30
C TYR A 376 -51.55 3.73 8.32
N LYS A 377 -50.89 3.06 9.28
CA LYS A 377 -51.61 2.57 10.45
C LYS A 377 -52.14 3.77 11.24
N LYS A 378 -53.39 3.65 11.71
CA LYS A 378 -54.00 4.62 12.61
C LYS A 378 -53.29 4.60 13.95
#